data_AF-A0A4Q5Q0I9-F1
#
_entry.id   AF-A0A4Q5Q0I9-F1
#
_cell.length_a   1.000
_cell.length_b   1.000
_cell.length_c   1.000
_cell.angle_alpha   90.00
_cell.angle_beta   90.00
_cell.angle_gamma   90.00
#
_symmetry.space_group_name_H-M   'P 1'
#
loop_
_entity.id
_entity.type
_entity.pdbx_description
1 polymer ?
#
loop_
_entity_poly.entity_id
_entity_poly.type
_entity_poly.pdbx_seq_one_letter_code
_entity_poly.pdbx_strand_id
1 'polypeptide(L)'
;AAIIKAHQRGVRVRMVVDSQTTEKSSSTRRLRDAGIIVVDDGGRVAYMHNKFAISDATWVWTGSYNLTNSASWKHNDNVIKIKSPYMCANYTSEFEEMFIDHKFGRTSPNNIKHRTIHVSADKNVTTLFAPEDDVIGAIIKEVSKAKKSIKFMGFSFTHDALANALIERSKKGIQISGIFESLGSSSDHSAYGKLLNENIKLYIKKPAQAKALMHHKVFVIDDKVTVTGSFNFSKNASVDNDENVLLIYSTTVATDYSQEFERVKDKSINEQISSDSTIESLARNSLLVD
;
A
#
# COMPACT_ATOMS: atom_id res chain seq x y z
N ALA A 1 14.18 19.14 -7.04
CA ALA A 1 14.90 20.36 -6.63
C ALA A 1 15.62 20.18 -5.29
N ALA A 2 14.94 19.83 -4.19
CA ALA A 2 15.59 19.64 -2.89
C ALA A 2 16.72 18.59 -2.91
N ILE A 3 16.51 17.47 -3.61
CA ILE A 3 17.52 16.41 -3.80
C ILE A 3 18.79 16.95 -4.48
N ILE A 4 18.65 17.72 -5.57
CA ILE A 4 19.77 18.35 -6.27
C ILE A 4 20.50 19.35 -5.35
N LYS A 5 19.76 20.18 -4.62
CA LYS A 5 20.36 21.12 -3.64
C LYS A 5 21.13 20.39 -2.54
N ALA A 6 20.68 19.21 -2.11
CA ALA A 6 21.42 18.40 -1.15
C ALA A 6 22.74 17.88 -1.75
N HIS A 7 22.68 17.36 -2.98
CA HIS A 7 23.87 16.92 -3.71
C HIS A 7 24.90 18.04 -3.88
N GLN A 8 24.46 19.24 -4.25
CA GLN A 8 25.31 20.44 -4.39
C GLN A 8 25.97 20.88 -3.07
N ARG A 9 25.41 20.51 -1.91
CA ARG A 9 26.03 20.72 -0.59
C ARG A 9 27.00 19.61 -0.19
N GLY A 10 27.29 18.65 -1.08
CA GLY A 10 28.18 17.52 -0.82
C GLY A 10 27.50 16.30 -0.19
N VAL A 11 26.17 16.28 -0.08
CA VAL A 11 25.46 15.08 0.40
C VAL A 11 25.51 13.99 -0.67
N ARG A 12 25.86 12.76 -0.29
CA ARG A 12 25.77 11.61 -1.18
C ARG A 12 24.30 11.30 -1.47
N VAL A 13 23.93 11.38 -2.74
CA VAL A 13 22.58 11.06 -3.22
C VAL A 13 22.68 9.94 -4.25
N ARG A 14 21.86 8.91 -4.07
CA ARG A 14 21.68 7.77 -4.98
C ARG A 14 20.19 7.57 -5.21
N MET A 15 19.79 7.08 -6.38
CA MET A 15 18.39 6.81 -6.69
C MET A 15 18.23 5.54 -7.53
N VAL A 16 17.20 4.77 -7.18
CA VAL A 16 16.66 3.67 -8.00
C VAL A 16 15.25 4.07 -8.44
N VAL A 17 14.90 3.74 -9.68
CA VAL A 17 13.64 4.14 -10.34
C VAL A 17 13.16 3.03 -11.26
N ASP A 18 11.85 2.98 -11.50
CA ASP A 18 11.26 2.04 -12.45
C ASP A 18 11.48 2.54 -13.89
N SER A 19 11.99 1.67 -14.77
CA SER A 19 12.36 2.02 -16.15
C SER A 19 11.18 2.52 -17.00
N GLN A 20 9.96 2.03 -16.73
CA GLN A 20 8.77 2.49 -17.44
C GLN A 20 8.42 3.94 -17.08
N THR A 21 8.94 4.44 -15.96
CA THR A 21 8.82 5.84 -15.52
C THR A 21 10.04 6.69 -15.86
N THR A 22 11.24 6.11 -16.00
CA THR A 22 12.48 6.88 -16.22
C THR A 22 12.60 7.49 -17.60
N GLU A 23 12.28 6.74 -18.66
CA GLU A 23 12.48 7.21 -20.03
C GLU A 23 11.60 8.45 -20.34
N LYS A 24 10.46 8.56 -19.66
CA LYS A 24 9.47 9.62 -19.87
C LYS A 24 9.59 10.79 -18.89
N SER A 25 10.29 10.63 -17.76
CA SER A 25 10.28 11.65 -16.69
C SER A 25 11.37 12.72 -16.87
N SER A 26 10.94 13.98 -17.02
CA SER A 26 11.83 15.14 -16.96
C SER A 26 12.56 15.28 -15.61
N SER A 27 12.05 14.66 -14.54
CA SER A 27 12.67 14.71 -13.22
C SER A 27 13.91 13.82 -13.14
N THR A 28 13.86 12.62 -13.72
CA THR A 28 15.00 11.69 -13.75
C THR A 28 16.17 12.27 -14.55
N ARG A 29 15.88 12.87 -15.72
CA ARG A 29 16.90 13.58 -16.51
C ARG A 29 17.59 14.68 -15.71
N ARG A 30 16.82 15.54 -15.04
CA ARG A 30 17.36 16.61 -14.19
C ARG A 30 18.25 16.12 -13.05
N LEU A 31 18.02 14.92 -12.51
CA LEU A 31 18.89 14.33 -11.49
C LEU A 31 20.21 13.88 -12.12
N ARG A 32 20.14 13.19 -13.26
CA ARG A 32 21.33 12.75 -14.01
C ARG A 32 22.18 13.94 -14.48
N ASP A 33 21.55 14.99 -15.02
CA ASP A 33 22.21 16.23 -15.45
C ASP A 33 22.92 16.95 -14.28
N ALA A 34 22.42 16.76 -13.06
CA ALA A 34 23.03 17.32 -11.84
C ALA A 34 24.17 16.44 -11.27
N GLY A 35 24.56 15.36 -11.94
CA GLY A 35 25.63 14.44 -11.50
C GLY A 35 25.18 13.37 -10.51
N ILE A 36 23.87 13.22 -10.25
CA ILE A 36 23.35 12.19 -9.35
C ILE A 36 23.25 10.87 -10.09
N ILE A 37 23.77 9.80 -9.47
CA ILE A 37 23.68 8.45 -10.03
C ILE A 37 22.24 7.93 -9.85
N VAL A 38 21.64 7.56 -10.98
CA VAL A 38 20.27 7.04 -11.05
C VAL A 38 20.26 5.73 -11.83
N VAL A 39 19.96 4.64 -11.13
CA VAL A 39 19.82 3.28 -11.68
C VAL A 39 18.34 3.00 -11.94
N ASP A 40 18.04 2.32 -13.04
CA ASP A 40 16.71 1.76 -13.28
C ASP A 40 16.74 0.23 -13.37
N ASP A 41 15.55 -0.36 -13.40
CA ASP A 41 15.35 -1.81 -13.35
C ASP A 41 15.46 -2.50 -14.72
N GLY A 42 16.02 -1.83 -15.73
CA GLY A 42 16.43 -2.47 -16.98
C GLY A 42 15.30 -2.92 -17.91
N GLY A 43 14.15 -2.25 -17.89
CA GLY A 43 13.05 -2.48 -18.84
C GLY A 43 12.15 -3.66 -18.49
N ARG A 44 12.14 -4.09 -17.22
CA ARG A 44 11.31 -5.20 -16.75
C ARG A 44 9.82 -4.89 -16.92
N VAL A 45 9.05 -5.98 -17.12
CA VAL A 45 7.58 -5.91 -17.10
C VAL A 45 7.06 -5.76 -15.67
N ALA A 46 7.67 -6.48 -14.73
CA ALA A 46 7.44 -6.32 -13.30
C ALA A 46 7.97 -4.97 -12.83
N TYR A 47 7.25 -4.32 -11.91
CA TYR A 47 7.60 -2.97 -11.49
C TYR A 47 8.61 -2.95 -10.35
N MET A 48 9.56 -2.02 -10.39
CA MET A 48 10.25 -1.55 -9.18
C MET A 48 9.28 -0.64 -8.41
N HIS A 49 8.38 -1.26 -7.65
CA HIS A 49 7.25 -0.56 -7.03
C HIS A 49 7.52 -0.09 -5.60
N ASN A 50 8.76 -0.23 -5.12
CA ASN A 50 9.20 0.34 -3.86
C ASN A 50 9.03 1.87 -3.82
N LYS A 51 8.47 2.38 -2.72
CA LYS A 51 8.50 3.82 -2.38
C LYS A 51 9.12 3.99 -1.01
N PHE A 52 10.42 4.21 -0.97
CA PHE A 52 11.10 4.54 0.28
C PHE A 52 12.27 5.49 0.06
N ALA A 53 12.72 6.11 1.15
CA ALA A 53 13.95 6.88 1.20
C ALA A 53 14.64 6.65 2.55
N ILE A 54 15.96 6.66 2.53
CA ILE A 54 16.81 6.51 3.71
C ILE A 54 17.66 7.78 3.83
N SER A 55 17.71 8.38 5.02
CA SER A 55 18.60 9.52 5.28
C SER A 55 19.43 9.32 6.54
N ASP A 56 20.73 9.61 6.40
CA ASP A 56 21.72 9.66 7.49
C ASP A 56 21.79 8.38 8.34
N ALA A 57 21.46 7.22 7.75
CA ALA A 57 21.29 5.93 8.45
C ALA A 57 20.41 6.03 9.72
N THR A 58 19.52 7.02 9.76
CA THR A 58 18.74 7.40 10.94
C THR A 58 17.25 7.31 10.65
N TRP A 59 16.83 7.75 9.47
CA TRP A 59 15.43 7.82 9.10
C TRP A 59 15.12 6.95 7.90
N VAL A 60 14.02 6.20 8.01
CA VAL A 60 13.32 5.60 6.87
C VAL A 60 12.03 6.37 6.64
N TRP A 61 11.76 6.70 5.39
CA TRP A 61 10.49 7.23 4.90
C TRP A 61 9.92 6.19 3.94
N THR A 62 8.66 5.79 4.10
CA THR A 62 7.99 4.84 3.20
C THR A 62 6.47 4.93 3.29
N GLY A 63 5.75 4.23 2.42
CA GLY A 63 4.29 4.16 2.40
C GLY A 63 3.76 3.87 0.99
N SER A 64 2.51 4.27 0.73
CA SER A 64 1.90 4.12 -0.59
C SER A 64 2.31 5.20 -1.59
N TYR A 65 2.99 6.25 -1.10
CA TYR A 65 3.19 7.53 -1.76
C TYR A 65 4.18 7.46 -2.92
N ASN A 66 3.70 7.62 -4.15
CA ASN A 66 4.54 7.86 -5.32
C ASN A 66 5.07 9.31 -5.32
N LEU A 67 6.35 9.55 -5.61
CA LEU A 67 6.92 10.90 -5.68
C LEU A 67 6.45 11.69 -6.92
N THR A 68 5.14 12.00 -6.99
CA THR A 68 4.46 12.68 -8.08
C THR A 68 3.56 13.80 -7.56
N ASN A 69 3.24 14.78 -8.41
CA ASN A 69 2.32 15.87 -8.04
C ASN A 69 0.92 15.37 -7.66
N SER A 70 0.45 14.30 -8.31
CA SER A 70 -0.88 13.75 -8.00
C SER A 70 -0.92 13.14 -6.60
N ALA A 71 0.13 12.43 -6.18
CA ALA A 71 0.25 11.95 -4.80
C ALA A 71 0.29 13.09 -3.79
N SER A 72 1.01 14.19 -4.11
CA SER A 72 1.13 15.35 -3.21
C SER A 72 -0.20 16.10 -3.00
N TRP A 73 -1.03 16.19 -4.04
CA TRP A 73 -2.11 17.19 -4.07
C TRP A 73 -3.50 16.61 -4.34
N LYS A 74 -3.60 15.34 -4.74
CA LYS A 74 -4.86 14.76 -5.22
C LYS A 74 -5.19 13.41 -4.59
N HIS A 75 -4.22 12.55 -4.34
CA HIS A 75 -4.48 11.18 -3.89
C HIS A 75 -4.55 11.10 -2.37
N ASN A 76 -5.36 10.16 -1.85
CA ASN A 76 -5.20 9.70 -0.49
C ASN A 76 -4.06 8.68 -0.48
N ASP A 77 -2.86 9.17 -0.20
CA ASP A 77 -1.67 8.37 0.05
C ASP A 77 -1.28 8.45 1.52
N ASN A 78 -0.48 7.50 1.99
CA ASN A 78 0.10 7.57 3.33
C ASN A 78 1.63 7.49 3.27
N VAL A 79 2.22 8.04 4.32
CA VAL A 79 3.65 8.04 4.57
C VAL A 79 3.87 7.78 6.04
N ILE A 80 4.85 6.93 6.34
CA ILE A 80 5.39 6.75 7.67
C ILE A 80 6.87 7.13 7.63
N LYS A 81 7.31 7.89 8.64
CA LYS A 81 8.70 8.23 8.86
C LYS A 81 9.16 7.65 10.21
N ILE A 82 10.11 6.73 10.18
CA ILE A 82 10.60 6.03 11.38
C ILE A 82 12.07 6.36 11.61
N LYS A 83 12.40 6.73 12.86
CA LYS A 83 13.78 6.87 13.31
C LYS A 83 14.28 5.51 13.81
N SER A 84 15.06 4.80 13.00
CA SER A 84 15.60 3.50 13.41
C SER A 84 16.81 3.11 12.56
N PRO A 85 18.03 3.02 13.15
CA PRO A 85 19.19 2.55 12.42
C PRO A 85 19.02 1.08 11.97
N TYR A 86 18.26 0.27 12.71
CA TYR A 86 17.95 -1.11 12.33
C TYR A 86 17.05 -1.19 11.09
N MET A 87 16.04 -0.34 10.98
CA MET A 87 15.25 -0.26 9.75
C MET A 87 16.06 0.33 8.61
N CYS A 88 16.88 1.35 8.87
CA CYS A 88 17.80 1.86 7.86
C CYS A 88 18.70 0.75 7.34
N ALA A 89 19.20 -0.16 8.17
CA ALA A 89 19.99 -1.31 7.71
C ALA A 89 19.20 -2.22 6.76
N ASN A 90 17.96 -2.60 7.10
CA ASN A 90 17.12 -3.42 6.21
C ASN A 90 16.85 -2.74 4.86
N TYR A 91 16.38 -1.50 4.87
CA TYR A 91 16.10 -0.76 3.64
C TYR A 91 17.39 -0.42 2.87
N THR A 92 18.54 -0.33 3.53
CA THR A 92 19.83 -0.15 2.84
C THR A 92 20.21 -1.41 2.09
N SER A 93 20.01 -2.60 2.68
CA SER A 93 20.23 -3.88 2.00
C SER A 93 19.37 -3.99 0.74
N GLU A 94 18.06 -3.73 0.87
CA GLU A 94 17.10 -3.67 -0.25
C GLU A 94 17.52 -2.66 -1.33
N PHE A 95 17.95 -1.46 -0.92
CA PHE A 95 18.40 -0.45 -1.86
C PHE A 95 19.66 -0.88 -2.60
N GLU A 96 20.61 -1.50 -1.91
CA GLU A 96 21.92 -1.81 -2.46
C GLU A 96 21.90 -3.02 -3.39
N GLU A 97 21.04 -4.00 -3.18
CA GLU A 97 20.84 -5.07 -4.18
C GLU A 97 20.32 -4.53 -5.51
N MET A 98 19.40 -3.56 -5.48
CA MET A 98 18.91 -2.93 -6.71
C MET A 98 19.95 -1.99 -7.33
N PHE A 99 20.60 -1.16 -6.49
CA PHE A 99 21.47 -0.10 -6.97
C PHE A 99 22.87 -0.58 -7.37
N ILE A 100 23.43 -1.57 -6.66
CA ILE A 100 24.80 -2.08 -6.86
C ILE A 100 24.76 -3.39 -7.64
N ASP A 101 23.92 -4.34 -7.22
CA ASP A 101 23.91 -5.69 -7.80
C ASP A 101 22.94 -5.82 -8.99
N HIS A 102 22.12 -4.79 -9.25
CA HIS A 102 21.06 -4.81 -10.26
C HIS A 102 20.10 -6.01 -10.14
N LYS A 103 19.86 -6.44 -8.91
CA LYS A 103 18.89 -7.50 -8.59
C LYS A 103 17.55 -6.87 -8.26
N PHE A 104 16.52 -7.40 -8.89
CA PHE A 104 15.15 -6.95 -8.73
C PHE A 104 14.18 -8.13 -8.76
N GLY A 105 13.02 -7.98 -8.14
CA GLY A 105 11.94 -8.94 -8.10
C GLY A 105 12.43 -10.31 -7.67
N ARG A 106 12.13 -11.36 -8.45
CA ARG A 106 12.48 -12.75 -8.09
C ARG A 106 13.98 -13.03 -7.94
N THR A 107 14.85 -12.11 -8.39
CA THR A 107 16.31 -12.25 -8.24
C THR A 107 16.85 -11.60 -6.97
N SER A 108 16.00 -10.85 -6.26
CA SER A 108 16.32 -10.19 -5.00
C SER A 108 16.60 -11.22 -3.89
N PRO A 109 17.74 -11.11 -3.19
CA PRO A 109 18.08 -11.99 -2.09
C PRO A 109 17.32 -11.64 -0.79
N ASN A 110 16.84 -12.65 -0.08
CA ASN A 110 16.32 -12.45 1.27
C ASN A 110 17.49 -12.26 2.28
N ASN A 111 17.96 -11.03 2.45
CA ASN A 111 19.22 -10.71 3.16
C ASN A 111 19.08 -9.73 4.34
N ILE A 112 17.85 -9.30 4.66
CA ILE A 112 17.62 -8.33 5.73
C ILE A 112 17.92 -8.93 7.11
N LYS A 113 18.51 -8.12 8.01
CA LYS A 113 19.00 -8.59 9.31
C LYS A 113 18.00 -8.42 10.45
N HIS A 114 17.21 -7.36 10.41
CA HIS A 114 16.35 -6.93 11.52
C HIS A 114 14.88 -7.02 11.14
N ARG A 115 14.42 -8.22 10.75
CA ARG A 115 13.06 -8.44 10.24
C ARG A 115 11.98 -7.89 11.18
N THR A 116 12.09 -8.15 12.48
CA THR A 116 11.20 -7.59 13.50
C THR A 116 12.02 -6.81 14.52
N ILE A 117 11.65 -5.55 14.73
CA ILE A 117 12.27 -4.65 15.69
C ILE A 117 11.29 -4.41 16.84
N HIS A 118 11.70 -4.77 18.05
CA HIS A 118 10.92 -4.56 19.26
C HIS A 118 11.27 -3.20 19.86
N VAL A 119 10.27 -2.31 19.95
CA VAL A 119 10.38 -0.98 20.58
C VAL A 119 10.00 -1.06 22.07
N SER A 120 8.98 -1.85 22.39
CA SER A 120 8.55 -2.21 23.75
C SER A 120 7.94 -3.61 23.76
N ALA A 121 7.48 -4.08 24.92
CA ALA A 121 6.83 -5.39 25.05
C ALA A 121 5.60 -5.55 24.12
N ASP A 122 4.87 -4.46 23.89
CA ASP A 122 3.62 -4.41 23.11
C ASP A 122 3.77 -3.69 21.76
N LYS A 123 4.93 -3.06 21.49
CA LYS A 123 5.18 -2.33 20.24
C LYS A 123 6.36 -2.89 19.50
N ASN A 124 6.12 -3.29 18.26
CA ASN A 124 7.14 -3.75 17.35
C ASN A 124 6.78 -3.42 15.91
N VAL A 125 7.79 -3.45 15.04
CA VAL A 125 7.63 -3.22 13.60
C VAL A 125 8.32 -4.35 12.87
N THR A 126 7.60 -5.02 11.99
CA THR A 126 8.15 -6.01 11.07
C THR A 126 8.25 -5.40 9.67
N THR A 127 9.42 -5.53 9.06
CA THR A 127 9.69 -5.16 7.67
C THR A 127 9.70 -6.40 6.80
N LEU A 128 8.98 -6.34 5.68
CA LEU A 128 8.96 -7.37 4.65
C LEU A 128 9.20 -6.73 3.28
N PHE A 129 9.88 -7.45 2.41
CA PHE A 129 10.07 -7.08 1.01
C PHE A 129 9.55 -8.19 0.09
N ALA A 130 8.82 -7.82 -0.95
CA ALA A 130 8.32 -8.75 -1.95
C ALA A 130 9.16 -8.60 -3.23
N PRO A 131 9.37 -9.70 -3.99
CA PRO A 131 8.71 -11.00 -3.83
C PRO A 131 9.45 -12.04 -2.97
N GLU A 132 10.57 -11.69 -2.34
CA GLU A 132 11.42 -12.62 -1.59
C GLU A 132 10.90 -12.99 -0.19
N ASP A 133 9.94 -12.23 0.35
CA ASP A 133 9.16 -12.59 1.53
C ASP A 133 7.72 -12.98 1.19
N ASP A 134 7.14 -13.90 1.98
CA ASP A 134 5.71 -14.22 1.95
C ASP A 134 4.87 -13.14 2.63
N VAL A 135 4.73 -11.99 1.96
CA VAL A 135 3.96 -10.84 2.44
C VAL A 135 2.49 -11.20 2.67
N ILE A 136 1.87 -11.91 1.73
CA ILE A 136 0.45 -12.27 1.85
C ILE A 136 0.23 -13.26 3.00
N GLY A 137 1.09 -14.27 3.15
CA GLY A 137 1.02 -15.19 4.28
C GLY A 137 1.19 -14.47 5.62
N ALA A 138 2.07 -13.48 5.71
CA ALA A 138 2.22 -12.64 6.89
C ALA A 138 0.93 -11.84 7.21
N ILE A 139 0.27 -11.26 6.20
CA ILE A 139 -1.01 -10.55 6.38
C ILE A 139 -2.12 -11.52 6.78
N ILE A 140 -2.23 -12.68 6.11
CA ILE A 140 -3.20 -13.73 6.44
C ILE A 140 -3.01 -14.21 7.89
N LYS A 141 -1.76 -14.37 8.33
CA LYS A 141 -1.45 -14.73 9.71
C LYS A 141 -2.02 -13.71 10.70
N GLU A 142 -1.90 -12.41 10.45
CA GLU A 142 -2.49 -11.39 11.33
C GLU A 142 -4.02 -11.36 11.23
N VAL A 143 -4.59 -11.48 10.03
CA VAL A 143 -6.05 -11.60 9.83
C VAL A 143 -6.62 -12.79 10.61
N SER A 144 -5.94 -13.94 10.56
CA SER A 144 -6.39 -15.17 11.23
C SER A 144 -6.52 -15.03 12.76
N LYS A 145 -5.69 -14.15 13.36
CA LYS A 145 -5.64 -13.87 14.80
C LYS A 145 -6.68 -12.86 15.27
N ALA A 146 -7.30 -12.11 14.36
CA ALA A 146 -8.20 -10.99 14.69
C ALA A 146 -9.36 -11.44 15.57
N LYS A 147 -9.61 -10.76 16.70
CA LYS A 147 -10.64 -11.12 17.68
C LYS A 147 -11.80 -10.14 17.73
N LYS A 148 -11.65 -8.93 17.19
CA LYS A 148 -12.63 -7.85 17.29
C LYS A 148 -13.02 -7.33 15.91
N SER A 149 -12.06 -6.83 15.15
CA SER A 149 -12.36 -6.12 13.91
C SER A 149 -11.21 -6.08 12.93
N ILE A 150 -11.54 -5.98 11.65
CA ILE A 150 -10.59 -5.74 10.56
C ILE A 150 -11.12 -4.60 9.69
N LYS A 151 -10.30 -3.58 9.47
CA LYS A 151 -10.55 -2.52 8.50
C LYS A 151 -9.52 -2.60 7.39
N PHE A 152 -9.89 -2.38 6.14
CA PHE A 152 -8.91 -2.29 5.06
C PHE A 152 -9.23 -1.20 4.04
N MET A 153 -8.18 -0.64 3.44
CA MET A 153 -8.26 0.28 2.31
C MET A 153 -7.31 -0.22 1.23
N GLY A 154 -7.85 -0.60 0.08
CA GLY A 154 -7.07 -1.19 -1.01
C GLY A 154 -7.30 -0.47 -2.33
N PHE A 155 -6.23 0.06 -2.90
CA PHE A 155 -6.25 0.53 -4.28
C PHE A 155 -6.56 -0.62 -5.25
N SER A 156 -5.76 -1.70 -5.19
CA SER A 156 -6.01 -2.94 -5.92
C SER A 156 -5.92 -4.13 -4.98
N PHE A 157 -6.93 -5.00 -5.03
CA PHE A 157 -7.02 -6.20 -4.22
C PHE A 157 -7.62 -7.33 -5.05
N THR A 158 -6.76 -8.28 -5.44
CA THR A 158 -7.09 -9.45 -6.27
C THR A 158 -6.63 -10.77 -5.66
N HIS A 159 -6.00 -10.76 -4.48
CA HIS A 159 -5.45 -11.96 -3.87
C HIS A 159 -6.51 -12.84 -3.19
N ASP A 160 -6.85 -13.96 -3.83
CA ASP A 160 -7.91 -14.87 -3.39
C ASP A 160 -7.73 -15.44 -1.98
N ALA A 161 -6.50 -15.85 -1.62
CA ALA A 161 -6.24 -16.42 -0.30
C ALA A 161 -6.50 -15.41 0.84
N LEU A 162 -6.16 -14.14 0.62
CA LEU A 162 -6.42 -13.08 1.59
C LEU A 162 -7.91 -12.76 1.67
N ALA A 163 -8.62 -12.73 0.54
CA ALA A 163 -10.07 -12.60 0.52
C ALA A 163 -10.75 -13.75 1.28
N ASN A 164 -10.32 -15.00 1.05
CA ASN A 164 -10.83 -16.17 1.77
C ASN A 164 -10.60 -16.09 3.28
N ALA A 165 -9.42 -15.62 3.71
CA ALA A 165 -9.13 -15.42 5.13
C ALA A 165 -10.07 -14.39 5.77
N LEU A 166 -10.40 -13.30 5.07
CA LEU A 166 -11.39 -12.33 5.54
C LEU A 166 -12.79 -12.94 5.66
N ILE A 167 -13.21 -13.72 4.67
CA ILE A 167 -14.51 -14.42 4.69
C ILE A 167 -14.58 -15.38 5.89
N GLU A 168 -13.52 -16.15 6.13
CA GLU A 168 -13.46 -17.07 7.27
C GLU A 168 -13.59 -16.33 8.61
N ARG A 169 -12.91 -15.18 8.75
CA ARG A 169 -13.03 -14.36 9.96
C ARG A 169 -14.42 -13.74 10.11
N SER A 170 -15.03 -13.28 9.02
CA SER A 170 -16.41 -12.77 9.01
C SER A 170 -17.40 -13.85 9.46
N LYS A 171 -17.27 -15.08 8.96
CA LYS A 171 -18.09 -16.25 9.39
C LYS A 171 -17.92 -16.59 10.87
N LYS A 172 -16.78 -16.25 11.46
CA LYS A 172 -16.51 -16.36 12.92
C LYS A 172 -16.99 -15.15 13.72
N GLY A 173 -17.76 -14.23 13.11
CA GLY A 173 -18.36 -13.07 13.78
C GLY A 173 -17.44 -11.86 13.94
N ILE A 174 -16.25 -11.86 13.32
CA ILE A 174 -15.37 -10.70 13.34
C ILE A 174 -15.95 -9.59 12.46
N GLN A 175 -15.95 -8.35 12.98
CA GLN A 175 -16.45 -7.21 12.24
C GLN A 175 -15.45 -6.80 11.16
N ILE A 176 -15.82 -6.89 9.89
CA ILE A 176 -14.93 -6.51 8.78
C ILE A 176 -15.55 -5.36 7.99
N SER A 177 -14.74 -4.35 7.70
CA SER A 177 -15.10 -3.27 6.81
C SER A 177 -13.98 -2.91 5.85
N GLY A 178 -14.32 -2.65 4.59
CA GLY A 178 -13.36 -2.47 3.52
C GLY A 178 -13.71 -1.33 2.59
N ILE A 179 -12.70 -0.58 2.14
CA ILE A 179 -12.84 0.42 1.08
C ILE A 179 -11.98 0.00 -0.11
N PHE A 180 -12.61 -0.14 -1.27
CA PHE A 180 -11.95 -0.39 -2.54
C PHE A 180 -11.91 0.90 -3.36
N GLU A 181 -10.81 1.14 -4.06
CA GLU A 181 -10.76 2.18 -5.10
C GLU A 181 -11.37 1.62 -6.40
N SER A 182 -12.31 2.36 -7.01
CA SER A 182 -13.11 1.81 -8.11
C SER A 182 -12.31 1.46 -9.37
N LEU A 183 -11.26 2.22 -9.72
CA LEU A 183 -10.41 1.95 -10.88
C LEU A 183 -9.49 0.76 -10.61
N GLY A 184 -8.86 0.70 -9.44
CA GLY A 184 -7.97 -0.42 -9.10
C GLY A 184 -8.71 -1.74 -8.83
N SER A 185 -10.05 -1.68 -8.78
CA SER A 185 -10.96 -2.79 -8.49
C SER A 185 -11.95 -3.07 -9.63
N SER A 186 -11.77 -2.46 -10.81
CA SER A 186 -12.71 -2.56 -11.93
C SER A 186 -12.62 -3.86 -12.74
N SER A 187 -11.60 -4.68 -12.49
CA SER A 187 -11.44 -5.97 -13.17
C SER A 187 -12.28 -7.06 -12.50
N ASP A 188 -12.70 -8.06 -13.26
CA ASP A 188 -13.41 -9.25 -12.74
C ASP A 188 -12.59 -10.07 -11.74
N HIS A 189 -11.26 -9.91 -11.73
CA HIS A 189 -10.36 -10.52 -10.75
C HIS A 189 -10.32 -9.79 -9.39
N SER A 190 -11.08 -8.72 -9.24
CA SER A 190 -11.18 -7.97 -7.99
C SER A 190 -11.81 -8.83 -6.90
N ALA A 191 -11.23 -8.79 -5.70
CA ALA A 191 -11.81 -9.42 -4.51
C ALA A 191 -13.15 -8.77 -4.10
N TYR A 192 -13.50 -7.60 -4.64
CA TYR A 192 -14.72 -6.87 -4.30
C TYR A 192 -15.98 -7.73 -4.46
N GLY A 193 -16.23 -8.28 -5.65
CA GLY A 193 -17.43 -9.08 -5.91
C GLY A 193 -17.55 -10.32 -5.01
N LYS A 194 -16.41 -10.95 -4.71
CA LYS A 194 -16.33 -12.09 -3.81
C LYS A 194 -16.66 -11.73 -2.36
N LEU A 195 -16.19 -10.58 -1.88
CA LEU A 195 -16.45 -10.12 -0.51
C LEU A 195 -17.84 -9.47 -0.37
N LEU A 196 -18.45 -8.96 -1.45
CA LEU A 196 -19.72 -8.26 -1.43
C LEU A 196 -20.89 -9.14 -0.95
N ASN A 197 -20.82 -10.44 -1.26
CA ASN A 197 -21.85 -11.43 -0.93
C ASN A 197 -21.70 -12.01 0.49
N GLU A 198 -20.82 -11.46 1.31
CA GLU A 198 -20.49 -11.97 2.64
C GLU A 198 -20.87 -10.92 3.70
N ASN A 199 -20.86 -11.29 4.99
CA ASN A 199 -21.17 -10.37 6.09
C ASN A 199 -20.00 -9.40 6.36
N ILE A 200 -19.64 -8.62 5.35
CA ILE A 200 -18.52 -7.68 5.32
C ILE A 200 -19.05 -6.36 4.78
N LYS A 201 -18.81 -5.25 5.50
CA LYS A 201 -19.28 -3.92 5.11
C LYS A 201 -18.33 -3.30 4.10
N LEU A 202 -18.72 -3.25 2.83
CA LEU A 202 -17.88 -2.74 1.76
C LEU A 202 -18.30 -1.36 1.26
N TYR A 203 -17.30 -0.57 0.88
CA TYR A 203 -17.45 0.76 0.33
C TYR A 203 -16.60 0.91 -0.93
N ILE A 204 -17.13 1.61 -1.92
CA ILE A 204 -16.41 1.98 -3.13
C ILE A 204 -16.05 3.47 -3.07
N LYS A 205 -14.76 3.76 -3.17
CA LYS A 205 -14.27 5.11 -3.42
C LYS A 205 -14.12 5.32 -4.92
N LYS A 206 -15.03 6.10 -5.50
CA LYS A 206 -14.91 6.59 -6.88
C LYS A 206 -13.93 7.78 -6.94
N PRO A 207 -13.17 7.98 -8.03
CA PRO A 207 -12.37 9.17 -8.23
C PRO A 207 -13.25 10.41 -8.05
N ALA A 208 -12.82 11.35 -7.21
CA ALA A 208 -13.48 12.66 -7.21
C ALA A 208 -13.11 13.43 -8.49
N GLN A 209 -13.70 14.62 -8.67
CA GLN A 209 -13.29 15.56 -9.72
C GLN A 209 -11.75 15.68 -9.75
N ALA A 210 -11.17 15.78 -10.96
CA ALA A 210 -9.72 15.80 -11.21
C ALA A 210 -8.91 14.51 -10.91
N LYS A 211 -9.56 13.33 -10.90
CA LYS A 211 -8.92 11.99 -10.73
C LYS A 211 -8.21 11.81 -9.39
N ALA A 212 -8.81 12.30 -8.31
CA ALA A 212 -8.33 12.08 -6.94
C ALA A 212 -8.64 10.64 -6.48
N LEU A 213 -7.62 9.77 -6.48
CA LEU A 213 -7.70 8.35 -6.16
C LEU A 213 -7.46 8.08 -4.66
N MET A 214 -8.05 7.01 -4.12
CA MET A 214 -7.61 6.42 -2.87
C MET A 214 -6.52 5.41 -3.16
N HIS A 215 -5.27 5.73 -2.81
CA HIS A 215 -4.11 4.93 -3.20
C HIS A 215 -3.50 4.15 -2.01
N HIS A 216 -4.23 4.06 -0.90
CA HIS A 216 -3.83 3.26 0.25
C HIS A 216 -3.74 1.77 -0.08
N LYS A 217 -2.83 1.12 0.63
CA LYS A 217 -2.78 -0.32 0.82
C LYS A 217 -2.61 -0.54 2.31
N VAL A 218 -3.73 -0.65 3.01
CA VAL A 218 -3.78 -0.62 4.47
C VAL A 218 -4.68 -1.73 4.98
N PHE A 219 -4.22 -2.44 6.00
CA PHE A 219 -5.08 -3.17 6.95
C PHE A 219 -4.90 -2.60 8.35
N VAL A 220 -5.98 -2.51 9.11
CA VAL A 220 -5.96 -2.28 10.56
C VAL A 220 -6.70 -3.43 11.23
N ILE A 221 -6.02 -4.15 12.11
CA ILE A 221 -6.52 -5.36 12.75
C ILE A 221 -6.60 -5.12 14.27
N ASP A 222 -7.79 -5.34 14.83
CA ASP A 222 -8.14 -5.18 16.25
C ASP A 222 -7.73 -3.83 16.87
N ASP A 223 -7.66 -2.77 16.05
CA ASP A 223 -7.15 -1.45 16.45
C ASP A 223 -5.73 -1.51 17.08
N LYS A 224 -4.93 -2.51 16.68
CA LYS A 224 -3.60 -2.81 17.27
C LYS A 224 -2.51 -3.01 16.24
N VAL A 225 -2.82 -3.63 15.10
CA VAL A 225 -1.85 -3.93 14.05
C VAL A 225 -2.22 -3.17 12.80
N THR A 226 -1.28 -2.41 12.25
CA THR A 226 -1.41 -1.76 10.95
C THR A 226 -0.48 -2.43 9.95
N VAL A 227 -1.02 -2.84 8.82
CA VAL A 227 -0.23 -3.23 7.64
C VAL A 227 -0.24 -2.06 6.68
N THR A 228 0.91 -1.60 6.21
CA THR A 228 0.97 -0.64 5.09
C THR A 228 2.30 -0.69 4.36
N GLY A 229 2.39 0.00 3.22
CA GLY A 229 3.58 0.02 2.36
C GLY A 229 3.19 0.33 0.92
N SER A 230 4.04 -0.10 -0.01
CA SER A 230 3.80 0.06 -1.44
C SER A 230 2.88 -1.02 -2.05
N PHE A 231 2.80 -2.15 -1.35
CA PHE A 231 2.23 -3.41 -1.81
C PHE A 231 0.72 -3.38 -2.04
N ASN A 232 0.28 -3.48 -3.30
CA ASN A 232 -1.12 -3.79 -3.61
C ASN A 232 -1.45 -5.24 -3.24
N PHE A 233 -2.67 -5.55 -2.80
CA PHE A 233 -3.06 -6.90 -2.40
C PHE A 233 -3.35 -7.78 -3.64
N SER A 234 -2.42 -7.83 -4.58
CA SER A 234 -2.54 -8.51 -5.87
C SER A 234 -1.44 -9.55 -6.06
N LYS A 235 -1.65 -10.45 -7.03
CA LYS A 235 -0.68 -11.50 -7.34
C LYS A 235 0.66 -10.95 -7.84
N ASN A 236 0.64 -9.94 -8.70
CA ASN A 236 1.90 -9.37 -9.24
C ASN A 236 2.74 -8.73 -8.14
N ALA A 237 2.11 -8.10 -7.14
CA ALA A 237 2.81 -7.55 -6.00
C ALA A 237 3.50 -8.65 -5.16
N SER A 238 2.90 -9.84 -5.03
CA SER A 238 3.48 -10.92 -4.23
C SER A 238 4.57 -11.71 -4.94
N VAL A 239 4.55 -11.82 -6.28
CA VAL A 239 5.42 -12.77 -7.00
C VAL A 239 6.43 -12.13 -7.94
N ASP A 240 6.25 -10.86 -8.31
CA ASP A 240 7.04 -10.23 -9.38
C ASP A 240 7.58 -8.85 -9.04
N ASN A 241 6.72 -7.94 -8.54
CA ASN A 241 7.12 -6.56 -8.26
C ASN A 241 8.01 -6.46 -7.02
N ASP A 242 8.92 -5.49 -7.05
CA ASP A 242 9.67 -5.04 -5.87
C ASP A 242 8.73 -4.20 -4.99
N GLU A 243 8.45 -4.64 -3.78
CA GLU A 243 7.51 -3.97 -2.87
C GLU A 243 8.03 -4.01 -1.43
N ASN A 244 7.68 -3.02 -0.61
CA ASN A 244 7.93 -3.09 0.83
C ASN A 244 6.64 -2.98 1.63
N VAL A 245 6.62 -3.68 2.77
CA VAL A 245 5.52 -3.72 3.70
C VAL A 245 6.02 -3.62 5.14
N LEU A 246 5.28 -2.85 5.94
CA LEU A 246 5.43 -2.77 7.38
C LEU A 246 4.20 -3.37 8.06
N LEU A 247 4.42 -4.30 9.00
CA LEU A 247 3.45 -4.70 10.02
C LEU A 247 3.81 -3.97 11.31
N ILE A 248 3.00 -3.00 11.71
CA ILE A 248 3.25 -2.11 12.84
C ILE A 248 2.28 -2.46 13.96
N TYR A 249 2.83 -2.96 15.07
CA TYR A 249 2.09 -3.28 16.27
C TYR A 249 2.14 -2.04 17.17
N SER A 250 1.08 -1.25 17.15
CA SER A 250 0.94 -0.04 17.96
C SER A 250 -0.49 0.45 17.89
N THR A 251 -1.17 0.53 19.04
CA THR A 251 -2.53 1.09 19.14
C THR A 251 -2.62 2.54 18.65
N THR A 252 -1.59 3.36 18.89
CA THR A 252 -1.53 4.74 18.39
C THR A 252 -1.60 4.79 16.86
N VAL A 253 -0.67 4.12 16.17
CA VAL A 253 -0.66 4.05 14.70
C VAL A 253 -1.96 3.43 14.16
N ALA A 254 -2.44 2.34 14.78
CA ALA A 254 -3.70 1.72 14.37
C ALA A 254 -4.92 2.64 14.55
N THR A 255 -4.91 3.52 15.55
CA THR A 255 -5.93 4.54 15.74
C THR A 255 -5.88 5.59 14.63
N ASP A 256 -4.70 6.09 14.28
CA ASP A 256 -4.54 7.08 13.21
C ASP A 256 -5.04 6.55 11.86
N TYR A 257 -4.67 5.31 11.51
CA TYR A 257 -5.17 4.67 10.28
C TYR A 257 -6.66 4.32 10.35
N SER A 258 -7.20 4.04 11.54
CA SER A 258 -8.64 3.86 11.71
C SER A 258 -9.39 5.17 11.50
N GLN A 259 -8.86 6.31 11.96
CA GLN A 259 -9.46 7.62 11.71
C GLN A 259 -9.42 7.98 10.22
N GLU A 260 -8.31 7.68 9.54
CA GLU A 260 -8.22 7.85 8.09
C GLU A 260 -9.24 6.96 7.36
N PHE A 261 -9.42 5.71 7.80
CA PHE A 261 -10.46 4.83 7.27
C PHE A 261 -11.85 5.48 7.37
N GLU A 262 -12.23 6.01 8.54
CA GLU A 262 -13.53 6.69 8.70
C GLU A 262 -13.64 7.91 7.76
N ARG A 263 -12.60 8.73 7.66
CA ARG A 263 -12.57 9.92 6.78
C ARG A 263 -12.75 9.55 5.30
N VAL A 264 -12.16 8.45 4.85
CA VAL A 264 -12.31 7.97 3.46
C VAL A 264 -13.68 7.34 3.27
N LYS A 265 -14.16 6.57 4.25
CA LYS A 265 -15.49 5.93 4.24
C LYS A 265 -16.61 6.94 4.06
N ASP A 266 -16.54 8.07 4.76
CA ASP A 266 -17.54 9.15 4.67
C ASP A 266 -17.63 9.79 3.27
N LYS A 267 -16.61 9.59 2.43
CA LYS A 267 -16.54 10.05 1.04
C LYS A 267 -16.68 8.91 0.03
N SER A 268 -17.14 7.74 0.48
CA SER A 268 -17.27 6.51 -0.30
C SER A 268 -18.73 6.06 -0.33
N ILE A 269 -19.10 5.31 -1.35
CA ILE A 269 -20.47 4.81 -1.55
C ILE A 269 -20.56 3.41 -0.94
N ASN A 270 -21.59 3.16 -0.12
CA ASN A 270 -21.94 1.81 0.31
C ASN A 270 -22.95 1.23 -0.69
N GLU A 271 -22.51 0.31 -1.55
CA GLU A 271 -23.38 -0.26 -2.57
C GLU A 271 -24.41 -1.25 -1.99
N GLN A 272 -24.09 -1.92 -0.88
CA GLN A 272 -24.99 -2.86 -0.19
C GLN A 272 -26.24 -2.16 0.38
N ILE A 273 -26.15 -0.87 0.71
CA ILE A 273 -27.30 -0.05 1.16
C ILE A 273 -28.03 0.57 -0.03
N SER A 274 -27.32 0.86 -1.13
CA SER A 274 -27.92 1.51 -2.30
C SER A 274 -28.90 0.62 -3.06
N SER A 275 -28.79 -0.71 -2.98
CA SER A 275 -29.75 -1.63 -3.59
C SER A 275 -31.14 -1.58 -2.94
N ASP A 276 -31.24 -1.27 -1.65
CA ASP A 276 -32.52 -1.16 -0.94
C ASP A 276 -33.26 0.15 -1.28
N SER A 277 -32.54 1.26 -1.50
CA SER A 277 -33.17 2.54 -1.88
C SER A 277 -33.48 2.65 -3.38
N THR A 278 -32.87 1.82 -4.23
CA THR A 278 -33.03 1.93 -5.69
C THR A 278 -34.27 1.18 -6.20
N ILE A 279 -34.75 0.15 -5.48
CA ILE A 279 -35.98 -0.58 -5.87
C ILE A 279 -37.24 0.27 -5.64
N GLU A 280 -37.31 1.06 -4.56
CA GLU A 280 -38.45 1.98 -4.35
C GLU A 280 -38.40 3.23 -5.25
N SER A 281 -37.21 3.74 -5.61
CA SER A 281 -37.10 4.90 -6.49
C SER A 281 -37.37 4.58 -7.96
N LEU A 282 -37.12 3.35 -8.41
CA LEU A 282 -37.43 2.89 -9.76
C LEU A 282 -38.91 2.51 -9.93
N ALA A 283 -39.57 2.02 -8.86
CA ALA A 283 -41.00 1.66 -8.91
C ALA A 283 -41.95 2.87 -8.85
N ARG A 284 -41.54 4.02 -8.31
CA ARG A 284 -42.37 5.24 -8.27
C ARG A 284 -42.33 6.09 -9.54
N ASN A 285 -41.30 5.95 -10.37
CA ASN A 285 -41.18 6.69 -11.63
C ASN A 285 -41.82 5.98 -12.84
N SER A 286 -42.28 4.74 -12.68
CA SER A 286 -42.96 3.97 -13.74
C SER A 286 -44.50 4.00 -13.67
N LEU A 287 -45.08 4.78 -12.75
CA LEU A 287 -46.55 4.86 -12.54
C LEU A 287 -47.13 6.28 -12.69
N LEU A 288 -46.35 7.24 -13.22
CA LEU A 288 -46.80 8.62 -13.43
C LEU A 288 -46.67 9.10 -14.89
N VAL A 289 -46.59 8.17 -15.85
CA VAL A 289 -46.71 8.50 -17.27
C VAL A 289 -47.64 7.47 -17.91
N ASP A 290 -48.94 7.70 -17.72
CA ASP A 290 -50.01 7.41 -18.67
C ASP A 290 -50.81 8.70 -18.86
#